data_AF-A0AAX4PG55-F1
#
_entry.id   AF-A0AAX4PG55-F1
#
_cell.length_a   1.000
_cell.length_b   1.000
_cell.length_c   1.000
_cell.angle_alpha   90.00
_cell.angle_beta   90.00
_cell.angle_gamma   90.00
#
_symmetry.space_group_name_H-M   'P 1'
#
loop_
_entity.id
_entity.type
_entity.pdbx_description
1 polymer ?
#
loop_
_entity_poly.entity_id
_entity_poly.type
_entity_poly.pdbx_seq_one_letter_code
_entity_poly.pdbx_strand_id
1 'polypeptide(L)'
;MMAGKLAFAMAVLALVAAAAEARKSPLVLPNTPQQKANEDAFGSARSYHKPGDADTALDRYLKMPDPEYKWVDTGRRIKGVVSSIKHWTGYVLRLTSQRWLTDADSSCSLWEHDLIVIIPDDVNPTDKLTNFATAQFYISGDNNMTPEQIDPVDEDIAFAANLAVGTKSIGMSLLQVPNQPCVFPTDPKNASRGEDAFIAYTWRHYMDLKRQGDPQADLWPARLPMVKSAIKAMDATQEFIYQCDECGTKGSYPKKFTVFGASKRGWTTWLTGAVDSRVAGIAPIAMDAMNFQKTFHLWYRSLGGWSFAIHDYYEEDIMSDLDSPEMASLMAIVDPYAYKDRLKDIPKLVVSGTNDEFFMPYDNHVWWKEMPGTKHTLIAVNADHKDGSWCPMTLPSMITWATGIMHQNDLASNPQLDWQVSYSGEGQDQVAHMSVTLTLVAGSLKPYNVSLVYSGSDPNSKRLDFRWFSIDDVCPGPKVNYHDVTVCVHPYPWLSRPLQATQTTDQQITYEVDFPAPKDTPYAAFFVQFMFPGVTEGIVQYPLVVNTQVANVPNTTNFPDCSGKQCADGKLV
;
A
#
# COMPACT_ATOMS: atom_id res chain seq x y z
N MET A 1 -28.41 5.36 -65.43
CA MET A 1 -27.28 5.88 -64.64
C MET A 1 -27.68 6.72 -63.41
N MET A 2 -28.95 7.06 -63.18
CA MET A 2 -29.40 7.74 -61.95
C MET A 2 -29.82 6.81 -60.80
N ALA A 3 -30.22 5.56 -61.07
CA ALA A 3 -30.65 4.61 -60.03
C ALA A 3 -29.50 4.05 -59.16
N GLY A 4 -28.30 3.87 -59.72
CA GLY A 4 -27.12 3.38 -58.97
C GLY A 4 -26.50 4.41 -58.03
N LYS A 5 -26.68 5.72 -58.29
CA LYS A 5 -26.21 6.79 -57.40
C LYS A 5 -27.15 7.00 -56.20
N LEU A 6 -28.43 6.66 -56.33
CA LEU A 6 -29.41 6.73 -55.24
C LEU A 6 -29.23 5.58 -54.22
N ALA A 7 -28.88 4.38 -54.69
CA ALA A 7 -28.60 3.23 -53.83
C ALA A 7 -27.30 3.40 -53.02
N PHE A 8 -26.26 4.02 -53.60
CA PHE A 8 -25.01 4.32 -52.90
C PHE A 8 -25.18 5.47 -51.88
N ALA A 9 -25.99 6.48 -52.20
CA ALA A 9 -26.32 7.55 -51.26
C ALA A 9 -27.17 7.05 -50.08
N MET A 10 -28.11 6.12 -50.30
CA MET A 10 -28.89 5.51 -49.21
C MET A 10 -28.09 4.53 -48.35
N ALA A 11 -27.11 3.80 -48.92
CA ALA A 11 -26.20 2.97 -48.14
C ALA A 11 -25.24 3.81 -47.28
N VAL A 12 -24.75 4.95 -47.78
CA VAL A 12 -23.93 5.90 -47.02
C VAL A 12 -24.76 6.62 -45.96
N LEU A 13 -26.03 6.96 -46.21
CA LEU A 13 -26.95 7.52 -45.20
C LEU A 13 -27.37 6.49 -44.13
N ALA A 14 -27.48 5.21 -44.46
CA ALA A 14 -27.74 4.15 -43.49
C ALA A 14 -26.50 3.81 -42.63
N LEU A 15 -25.29 3.90 -43.19
CA LEU A 15 -24.02 3.78 -42.45
C LEU A 15 -23.73 5.02 -41.58
N VAL A 16 -24.15 6.21 -42.00
CA VAL A 16 -24.08 7.44 -41.18
C VAL A 16 -25.19 7.50 -40.13
N ALA A 17 -26.38 6.91 -40.39
CA ALA A 17 -27.44 6.77 -39.38
C ALA A 17 -27.13 5.68 -38.34
N ALA A 18 -26.56 4.54 -38.74
CA ALA A 18 -26.09 3.51 -37.81
C ALA A 18 -24.84 3.96 -37.02
N ALA A 19 -24.05 4.90 -37.55
CA ALA A 19 -22.97 5.57 -36.82
C ALA A 19 -23.43 6.82 -36.02
N ALA A 20 -24.65 7.30 -36.21
CA ALA A 20 -25.28 8.37 -35.44
C ALA A 20 -26.17 7.87 -34.30
N GLU A 21 -26.49 6.57 -34.27
CA GLU A 21 -27.12 5.89 -33.12
C GLU A 21 -26.10 5.33 -32.11
N ALA A 22 -24.80 5.55 -32.34
CA ALA A 22 -23.69 5.24 -31.43
C ALA A 22 -23.00 6.51 -30.85
N ARG A 23 -23.75 7.61 -30.68
CA ARG A 23 -23.31 8.79 -29.92
C ARG A 23 -24.42 9.32 -29.02
N LYS A 24 -24.57 8.68 -27.87
CA LYS A 24 -24.96 9.36 -26.63
C LYS A 24 -23.95 8.95 -25.56
N SER A 25 -23.01 9.85 -25.28
CA SER A 25 -22.46 9.91 -23.92
C SER A 25 -23.65 10.16 -22.98
N PRO A 26 -23.79 9.45 -21.83
CA PRO A 26 -24.89 9.66 -20.91
C PRO A 26 -24.81 10.99 -20.12
N LEU A 27 -23.90 11.90 -20.45
CA LEU A 27 -23.87 13.25 -19.87
C LEU A 27 -24.70 14.26 -20.67
N VAL A 28 -26.00 13.97 -20.77
CA VAL A 28 -27.06 14.96 -20.53
C VAL A 28 -28.17 14.18 -19.81
N LEU A 29 -28.24 14.32 -18.49
CA LEU A 29 -29.29 13.68 -17.68
C LEU A 29 -30.67 14.22 -18.09
N PRO A 30 -31.69 13.37 -18.28
CA PRO A 30 -33.08 13.81 -18.22
C PRO A 30 -33.36 14.33 -16.81
N ASN A 31 -33.78 15.59 -16.71
CA ASN A 31 -34.15 16.26 -15.47
C ASN A 31 -35.21 15.46 -14.68
N THR A 32 -34.76 14.67 -13.71
CA THR A 32 -35.62 14.21 -12.60
C THR A 32 -35.30 15.05 -11.36
N PRO A 33 -36.30 15.43 -10.55
CA PRO A 33 -36.09 16.30 -9.38
C PRO A 33 -35.10 15.74 -8.33
N GLN A 34 -34.85 14.43 -8.34
CA GLN A 34 -34.05 13.74 -7.33
C GLN A 34 -32.54 13.74 -7.63
N GLN A 35 -32.13 13.78 -8.91
CA GLN A 35 -30.70 13.88 -9.30
C GLN A 35 -30.15 15.30 -9.16
N LYS A 36 -30.99 16.33 -9.32
CA LYS A 36 -30.56 17.73 -9.15
C LYS A 36 -30.09 18.03 -7.71
N ALA A 37 -30.71 17.38 -6.72
CA ALA A 37 -30.27 17.47 -5.32
C ALA A 37 -28.92 16.78 -5.06
N ASN A 38 -28.56 15.74 -5.83
CA ASN A 38 -27.26 15.08 -5.77
C ASN A 38 -26.19 15.88 -6.54
N GLU A 39 -26.51 16.47 -7.68
CA GLU A 39 -25.58 17.36 -8.40
C GLU A 39 -25.29 18.66 -7.63
N ASP A 40 -26.31 19.26 -7.02
CA ASP A 40 -26.16 20.48 -6.20
C ASP A 40 -25.40 20.22 -4.88
N ALA A 41 -25.43 18.98 -4.35
CA ALA A 41 -24.66 18.60 -3.16
C ALA A 41 -23.23 18.12 -3.46
N PHE A 42 -22.98 17.62 -4.68
CA PHE A 42 -21.69 17.02 -5.05
C PHE A 42 -20.85 17.87 -6.00
N GLY A 43 -21.39 18.91 -6.64
CA GLY A 43 -20.63 19.82 -7.50
C GLY A 43 -20.00 19.07 -8.68
N SER A 44 -20.57 19.23 -9.87
CA SER A 44 -19.92 18.73 -11.09
C SER A 44 -18.52 19.36 -11.22
N ALA A 45 -17.50 18.50 -11.32
CA ALA A 45 -16.06 18.81 -11.29
C ALA A 45 -15.37 18.87 -9.91
N ARG A 46 -15.55 17.84 -9.06
CA ARG A 46 -14.63 17.60 -7.93
C ARG A 46 -13.23 17.25 -8.46
N SER A 47 -12.38 18.25 -8.64
CA SER A 47 -10.93 18.03 -8.69
C SER A 47 -10.39 18.07 -7.26
N TYR A 48 -10.29 16.90 -6.62
CA TYR A 48 -9.56 16.76 -5.35
C TYR A 48 -8.06 16.63 -5.53
N HIS A 49 -7.58 16.92 -6.74
CA HIS A 49 -6.21 16.80 -7.12
C HIS A 49 -5.34 17.75 -6.28
N LYS A 50 -4.30 17.21 -5.64
CA LYS A 50 -3.25 18.04 -5.05
C LYS A 50 -2.33 18.49 -6.18
N PRO A 51 -2.34 19.78 -6.56
CA PRO A 51 -1.40 20.26 -7.57
C PRO A 51 0.03 20.15 -7.01
N GLY A 52 0.94 19.60 -7.80
CA GLY A 52 2.37 19.78 -7.60
C GLY A 52 2.90 20.94 -8.45
N ASP A 53 4.16 21.33 -8.22
CA ASP A 53 4.83 22.39 -9.00
C ASP A 53 4.93 22.07 -10.50
N ALA A 54 4.88 20.78 -10.87
CA ALA A 54 4.82 20.30 -12.24
C ALA A 54 3.83 19.13 -12.39
N ASP A 55 3.19 19.05 -13.56
CA ASP A 55 2.22 18.00 -13.91
C ASP A 55 2.93 16.68 -14.24
N THR A 56 2.76 15.66 -13.40
CA THR A 56 3.36 14.32 -13.56
C THR A 56 2.56 13.46 -14.54
N ALA A 57 3.10 12.31 -14.95
CA ALA A 57 2.36 11.36 -15.77
C ALA A 57 1.11 10.82 -15.04
N LEU A 58 1.22 10.59 -13.73
CA LEU A 58 0.08 10.21 -12.88
C LEU A 58 -0.99 11.31 -12.88
N ASP A 59 -0.61 12.57 -12.70
CA ASP A 59 -1.57 13.69 -12.72
C ASP A 59 -2.29 13.80 -14.06
N ARG A 60 -1.57 13.67 -15.17
CA ARG A 60 -2.17 13.65 -16.52
C ARG A 60 -3.13 12.49 -16.70
N TYR A 61 -2.75 11.30 -16.24
CA TYR A 61 -3.61 10.10 -16.29
C TYR A 61 -4.90 10.30 -15.47
N LEU A 62 -4.79 10.86 -14.26
CA LEU A 62 -5.94 11.12 -13.38
C LEU A 62 -6.90 12.18 -13.92
N LYS A 63 -6.42 13.12 -14.74
CA LYS A 63 -7.25 14.13 -15.42
C LYS A 63 -7.99 13.59 -16.65
N MET A 64 -7.63 12.41 -17.15
CA MET A 64 -8.33 11.82 -18.30
C MET A 64 -9.80 11.55 -17.96
N PRO A 65 -10.74 11.79 -18.89
CA PRO A 65 -12.14 11.46 -18.67
C PRO A 65 -12.35 9.98 -18.42
N ASP A 66 -13.24 9.66 -17.48
CA ASP A 66 -13.62 8.29 -17.15
C ASP A 66 -15.10 8.07 -17.49
N PRO A 67 -15.48 7.99 -18.78
CA PRO A 67 -16.88 7.88 -19.19
C PRO A 67 -17.55 6.58 -18.72
N GLU A 68 -16.76 5.57 -18.38
CA GLU A 68 -17.22 4.28 -17.85
C GLU A 68 -17.44 4.30 -16.33
N TYR A 69 -17.01 5.36 -15.62
CA TYR A 69 -17.17 5.44 -14.18
C TYR A 69 -18.64 5.33 -13.79
N LYS A 70 -18.96 4.35 -12.96
CA LYS A 70 -20.28 4.13 -12.37
C LYS A 70 -20.15 3.20 -11.18
N TRP A 71 -21.08 3.29 -10.25
CA TRP A 71 -21.25 2.27 -9.22
C TRP A 71 -22.72 1.85 -9.12
N VAL A 72 -22.93 0.61 -8.69
CA VAL A 72 -24.26 0.02 -8.51
C VAL A 72 -24.30 -0.66 -7.14
N ASP A 73 -25.25 -0.25 -6.30
CA ASP A 73 -25.59 -1.02 -5.10
C ASP A 73 -26.21 -2.35 -5.51
N THR A 74 -25.59 -3.46 -5.12
CA THR A 74 -26.04 -4.80 -5.47
C THR A 74 -27.26 -5.26 -4.67
N GLY A 75 -27.63 -4.52 -3.61
CA GLY A 75 -28.63 -4.93 -2.62
C GLY A 75 -28.14 -6.00 -1.64
N ARG A 76 -26.92 -6.53 -1.81
CA ARG A 76 -26.32 -7.47 -0.88
C ARG A 76 -25.82 -6.73 0.36
N ARG A 77 -26.14 -7.28 1.53
CA ARG A 77 -25.64 -6.83 2.83
C ARG A 77 -24.92 -7.98 3.50
N ILE A 78 -23.69 -7.75 3.92
CA ILE A 78 -22.94 -8.69 4.75
C ILE A 78 -22.93 -8.15 6.18
N LYS A 79 -22.99 -9.04 7.17
CA LYS A 79 -22.96 -8.66 8.58
C LYS A 79 -21.83 -9.41 9.25
N GLY A 80 -21.11 -8.72 10.13
CA GLY A 80 -20.07 -9.34 10.92
C GLY A 80 -20.05 -8.82 12.35
N VAL A 81 -19.15 -9.42 13.12
CA VAL A 81 -18.99 -9.20 14.55
C VAL A 81 -17.51 -9.08 14.83
N VAL A 82 -17.06 -7.96 15.38
CA VAL A 82 -15.65 -7.76 15.79
C VAL A 82 -15.44 -8.16 17.24
N SER A 83 -16.45 -7.93 18.09
CA SER A 83 -16.51 -8.43 19.47
C SER A 83 -17.95 -8.78 19.80
N SER A 84 -18.21 -9.53 20.88
CA SER A 84 -19.54 -10.04 21.25
C SER A 84 -20.68 -9.01 21.33
N ILE A 85 -20.36 -7.71 21.31
CA ILE A 85 -21.33 -6.60 21.35
C ILE A 85 -21.17 -5.59 20.20
N LYS A 86 -20.18 -5.77 19.31
CA LYS A 86 -19.88 -4.82 18.21
C LYS A 86 -20.14 -5.45 16.87
N HIS A 87 -21.21 -4.97 16.26
CA HIS A 87 -21.72 -5.43 14.97
C HIS A 87 -21.48 -4.35 13.90
N TRP A 88 -21.45 -4.80 12.66
CA TRP A 88 -21.36 -3.92 11.52
C TRP A 88 -22.14 -4.50 10.35
N THR A 89 -22.57 -3.61 9.46
CA THR A 89 -23.20 -3.96 8.18
C THR A 89 -22.34 -3.47 7.03
N GLY A 90 -21.95 -4.37 6.14
CA GLY A 90 -21.25 -4.09 4.89
C GLY A 90 -22.22 -4.03 3.72
N TYR A 91 -22.12 -2.97 2.93
CA TYR A 91 -22.91 -2.70 1.73
C TYR A 91 -22.04 -2.96 0.51
N VAL A 92 -22.43 -3.94 -0.31
CA VAL A 92 -21.62 -4.37 -1.46
C VAL A 92 -22.02 -3.59 -2.71
N LEU A 93 -21.08 -2.81 -3.23
CA LEU A 93 -21.24 -2.01 -4.45
C LEU A 93 -20.37 -2.60 -5.55
N ARG A 94 -20.90 -2.70 -6.77
CA ARG A 94 -20.09 -2.94 -7.98
C ARG A 94 -19.62 -1.60 -8.51
N LEU A 95 -18.32 -1.37 -8.55
CA LEU A 95 -17.69 -0.15 -9.04
C LEU A 95 -16.97 -0.43 -10.36
N THR A 96 -17.38 0.23 -11.44
CA THR A 96 -16.52 0.41 -12.62
C THR A 96 -15.75 1.70 -12.42
N SER A 97 -14.44 1.62 -12.26
CA SER A 97 -13.60 2.77 -11.90
C SER A 97 -13.16 3.56 -13.15
N GLN A 98 -12.69 2.85 -14.16
CA GLN A 98 -12.24 3.41 -15.43
C GLN A 98 -12.19 2.34 -16.54
N ARG A 99 -11.86 2.80 -17.74
CA ARG A 99 -11.23 1.98 -18.77
C ARG A 99 -9.74 2.30 -18.80
N TRP A 100 -8.90 1.28 -18.78
CA TRP A 100 -7.45 1.35 -18.90
C TRP A 100 -7.03 0.65 -20.18
N LEU A 101 -6.29 1.36 -21.03
CA LEU A 101 -5.93 0.91 -22.39
C LEU A 101 -7.17 0.51 -23.21
N THR A 102 -6.99 -0.35 -24.21
CA THR A 102 -8.08 -0.87 -25.06
C THR A 102 -8.21 -2.39 -24.93
N ASP A 103 -9.34 -2.94 -25.40
CA ASP A 103 -9.56 -4.40 -25.47
C ASP A 103 -8.58 -5.11 -26.42
N ALA A 104 -7.88 -4.37 -27.28
CA ALA A 104 -6.79 -4.91 -28.11
C ALA A 104 -5.48 -5.06 -27.32
N ASP A 105 -5.29 -4.25 -26.27
CA ASP A 105 -4.09 -4.24 -25.44
C ASP A 105 -4.20 -5.23 -24.28
N SER A 106 -5.38 -5.37 -23.68
CA SER A 106 -5.59 -6.20 -22.49
C SER A 106 -7.02 -6.74 -22.38
N SER A 107 -7.16 -7.99 -21.94
CA SER A 107 -8.46 -8.62 -21.65
C SER A 107 -9.18 -8.00 -20.44
N CYS A 108 -8.50 -7.19 -19.64
CA CYS A 108 -9.04 -6.54 -18.44
C CYS A 108 -9.08 -5.00 -18.60
N SER A 109 -9.33 -4.53 -19.83
CA SER A 109 -9.33 -3.09 -20.12
C SER A 109 -10.40 -2.32 -19.36
N LEU A 110 -11.54 -2.95 -19.04
CA LEU A 110 -12.56 -2.39 -18.13
C LEU A 110 -12.22 -2.76 -16.69
N TRP A 111 -12.01 -1.76 -15.84
CA TRP A 111 -11.65 -1.97 -14.43
C TRP A 111 -12.89 -1.99 -13.56
N GLU A 112 -13.20 -3.17 -13.03
CA GLU A 112 -14.38 -3.44 -12.21
C GLU A 112 -13.95 -3.98 -10.84
N HIS A 113 -14.66 -3.54 -9.80
CA HIS A 113 -14.28 -3.81 -8.42
C HIS A 113 -15.52 -4.08 -7.58
N ASP A 114 -15.36 -4.95 -6.59
CA ASP A 114 -16.26 -5.01 -5.45
C ASP A 114 -15.79 -4.01 -4.38
N LEU A 115 -16.63 -3.02 -4.11
CA LEU A 115 -16.43 -2.01 -3.08
C LEU A 115 -17.38 -2.29 -1.92
N ILE A 116 -16.82 -2.61 -0.77
CA ILE A 116 -17.59 -2.95 0.42
C ILE A 116 -17.53 -1.74 1.34
N VAL A 117 -18.65 -1.05 1.52
CA VAL A 117 -18.78 0.07 2.46
C VAL A 117 -19.27 -0.47 3.80
N ILE A 118 -18.48 -0.32 4.86
CA ILE A 118 -18.72 -0.93 6.17
C ILE A 118 -19.18 0.14 7.15
N ILE A 119 -20.34 -0.07 7.75
CA ILE A 119 -20.94 0.86 8.71
C ILE A 119 -21.14 0.10 10.03
N PRO A 120 -20.37 0.43 11.08
CA PRO A 120 -20.63 -0.08 12.43
C PRO A 120 -22.01 0.37 12.93
N ASP A 121 -22.68 -0.48 13.70
CA ASP A 121 -24.05 -0.22 14.17
C ASP A 121 -24.14 0.99 15.13
N ASP A 122 -23.01 1.41 15.72
CA ASP A 122 -22.90 2.55 16.62
C ASP A 122 -22.31 3.81 15.97
N VAL A 123 -22.18 3.85 14.64
CA VAL A 123 -21.74 5.03 13.89
C VAL A 123 -22.94 5.80 13.35
N ASN A 124 -23.03 7.09 13.70
CA ASN A 124 -24.09 7.99 13.28
C ASN A 124 -23.51 9.38 12.92
N PRO A 125 -23.84 9.96 11.75
CA PRO A 125 -23.29 11.25 11.32
C PRO A 125 -23.55 12.43 12.27
N THR A 126 -24.60 12.36 13.09
CA THR A 126 -25.01 13.42 14.02
C THR A 126 -24.43 13.25 15.43
N ASP A 127 -23.86 12.09 15.73
CA ASP A 127 -23.27 11.80 17.03
C ASP A 127 -21.80 12.22 17.07
N LYS A 128 -21.49 13.16 17.96
CA LYS A 128 -20.14 13.69 18.20
C LYS A 128 -19.18 12.67 18.81
N LEU A 129 -19.68 11.54 19.30
CA LEU A 129 -18.87 10.43 19.81
C LEU A 129 -18.36 9.50 18.70
N THR A 130 -18.74 9.77 17.45
CA THR A 130 -18.32 9.02 16.27
C THR A 130 -17.36 9.83 15.42
N ASN A 131 -16.50 9.14 14.70
CA ASN A 131 -15.51 9.73 13.81
C ASN A 131 -15.99 9.72 12.34
N PHE A 132 -17.29 9.95 12.12
CA PHE A 132 -17.93 9.86 10.80
C PHE A 132 -17.29 10.74 9.71
N ALA A 133 -16.65 11.86 10.10
CA ALA A 133 -16.02 12.80 9.16
C ALA A 133 -14.82 12.22 8.40
N THR A 134 -14.20 11.14 8.90
CA THR A 134 -13.02 10.50 8.31
C THR A 134 -13.24 8.99 8.18
N ALA A 135 -13.28 8.47 6.95
CA ALA A 135 -13.42 7.03 6.71
C ALA A 135 -12.07 6.30 6.72
N GLN A 136 -12.07 5.02 7.08
CA GLN A 136 -10.90 4.13 6.99
C GLN A 136 -10.97 3.33 5.69
N PHE A 137 -10.02 3.56 4.80
CA PHE A 137 -10.00 2.96 3.48
C PHE A 137 -8.86 1.95 3.34
N TYR A 138 -9.20 0.67 3.29
CA TYR A 138 -8.27 -0.39 2.94
C TYR A 138 -8.36 -0.72 1.45
N ILE A 139 -7.24 -0.54 0.74
CA ILE A 139 -7.06 -0.96 -0.65
C ILE A 139 -6.58 -2.42 -0.60
N SER A 140 -7.44 -3.34 -1.04
CA SER A 140 -7.19 -4.77 -1.13
C SER A 140 -6.94 -5.15 -2.60
N GLY A 141 -6.61 -6.41 -2.88
CA GLY A 141 -6.62 -6.90 -4.25
C GLY A 141 -7.50 -8.11 -4.44
N ASP A 142 -6.95 -9.17 -5.03
CA ASP A 142 -7.76 -10.22 -5.61
C ASP A 142 -8.82 -10.76 -4.68
N ASN A 143 -10.03 -10.83 -5.24
CA ASN A 143 -11.02 -11.74 -4.75
C ASN A 143 -11.52 -12.57 -5.94
N ASN A 144 -11.22 -13.88 -5.92
CA ASN A 144 -11.75 -14.84 -6.89
C ASN A 144 -13.23 -15.17 -6.65
N MET A 145 -13.86 -14.48 -5.69
CA MET A 145 -15.26 -14.63 -5.36
C MET A 145 -16.13 -13.80 -6.29
N THR A 146 -17.26 -14.36 -6.72
CA THR A 146 -18.37 -13.53 -7.19
C THR A 146 -18.89 -12.70 -6.01
N PRO A 147 -19.64 -11.61 -6.26
CA PRO A 147 -20.25 -10.82 -5.19
C PRO A 147 -21.10 -11.68 -4.25
N GLU A 148 -21.66 -12.77 -4.76
CA GLU A 148 -22.44 -13.76 -4.01
C GLU A 148 -21.61 -14.56 -2.98
N GLN A 149 -20.30 -14.63 -3.17
CA GLN A 149 -19.35 -15.41 -2.39
C GLN A 149 -18.57 -14.57 -1.36
N ILE A 150 -18.70 -13.23 -1.37
CA ILE A 150 -18.03 -12.32 -0.42
C ILE A 150 -18.38 -12.67 1.04
N ASP A 151 -17.42 -13.23 1.78
CA ASP A 151 -17.61 -13.67 3.16
C ASP A 151 -17.25 -12.53 4.15
N PRO A 152 -18.08 -12.19 5.16
CA PRO A 152 -17.71 -11.25 6.21
C PRO A 152 -16.47 -11.65 7.04
N VAL A 153 -16.02 -12.92 6.99
CA VAL A 153 -14.76 -13.36 7.65
C VAL A 153 -13.55 -13.38 6.72
N ASP A 154 -13.71 -12.96 5.47
CA ASP A 154 -12.59 -12.69 4.56
C ASP A 154 -11.59 -11.72 5.22
N GLU A 155 -10.29 -11.96 5.04
CA GLU A 155 -9.26 -11.26 5.81
C GLU A 155 -9.23 -9.75 5.52
N ASP A 156 -9.44 -9.36 4.27
CA ASP A 156 -9.41 -7.97 3.84
C ASP A 156 -10.65 -7.22 4.31
N ILE A 157 -11.80 -7.87 4.29
CA ILE A 157 -13.06 -7.33 4.82
C ILE A 157 -13.00 -7.25 6.34
N ALA A 158 -12.50 -8.28 7.00
CA ALA A 158 -12.32 -8.30 8.45
C ALA A 158 -11.36 -7.21 8.90
N PHE A 159 -10.26 -6.98 8.16
CA PHE A 159 -9.32 -5.89 8.43
C PHE A 159 -10.01 -4.52 8.33
N ALA A 160 -10.70 -4.24 7.23
CA ALA A 160 -11.45 -2.99 7.05
C ALA A 160 -12.56 -2.80 8.09
N ALA A 161 -13.26 -3.88 8.47
CA ALA A 161 -14.29 -3.86 9.50
C ALA A 161 -13.73 -3.56 10.90
N ASN A 162 -12.58 -4.14 11.26
CA ASN A 162 -11.91 -3.85 12.52
C ASN A 162 -11.42 -2.40 12.58
N LEU A 163 -10.89 -1.86 11.48
CA LEU A 163 -10.57 -0.43 11.38
C LEU A 163 -11.83 0.42 11.61
N ALA A 164 -12.94 0.11 10.94
CA ALA A 164 -14.20 0.85 11.08
C ALA A 164 -14.72 0.86 12.52
N VAL A 165 -14.83 -0.32 13.13
CA VAL A 165 -15.34 -0.51 14.48
C VAL A 165 -14.42 0.16 15.51
N GLY A 166 -13.13 -0.17 15.50
CA GLY A 166 -12.17 0.34 16.50
C GLY A 166 -11.95 1.85 16.43
N THR A 167 -12.21 2.47 15.26
CA THR A 167 -12.15 3.93 15.10
C THR A 167 -13.51 4.62 15.22
N LYS A 168 -14.61 3.86 15.33
CA LYS A 168 -16.00 4.36 15.27
C LYS A 168 -16.24 5.25 14.05
N SER A 169 -15.84 4.77 12.89
CA SER A 169 -15.99 5.49 11.62
C SER A 169 -16.48 4.56 10.51
N ILE A 170 -16.70 5.12 9.32
CA ILE A 170 -17.03 4.34 8.13
C ILE A 170 -15.77 3.60 7.67
N GLY A 171 -15.88 2.29 7.47
CA GLY A 171 -14.84 1.49 6.81
C GLY A 171 -15.14 1.30 5.33
N MET A 172 -14.11 1.01 4.56
CA MET A 172 -14.28 0.55 3.19
C MET A 172 -13.15 -0.39 2.80
N SER A 173 -13.50 -1.46 2.07
CA SER A 173 -12.55 -2.35 1.40
C SER A 173 -12.80 -2.30 -0.11
N LEU A 174 -11.78 -1.91 -0.87
CA LEU A 174 -11.80 -1.96 -2.34
C LEU A 174 -11.04 -3.19 -2.78
N LEU A 175 -11.75 -4.16 -3.34
CA LEU A 175 -11.18 -5.40 -3.85
C LEU A 175 -10.73 -5.22 -5.32
N GLN A 176 -10.01 -6.22 -5.84
CA GLN A 176 -9.51 -6.29 -7.22
C GLN A 176 -8.66 -5.06 -7.63
N VAL A 177 -7.71 -4.65 -6.78
CA VAL A 177 -6.64 -3.70 -7.13
C VAL A 177 -5.28 -4.42 -7.02
N PRO A 178 -4.64 -4.81 -8.14
CA PRO A 178 -5.02 -4.52 -9.52
C PRO A 178 -6.24 -5.33 -10.02
N ASN A 179 -6.89 -4.85 -11.08
CA ASN A 179 -8.00 -5.55 -11.72
C ASN A 179 -7.44 -6.67 -12.61
N GLN A 180 -7.40 -7.89 -12.07
CA GLN A 180 -6.63 -9.02 -12.60
C GLN A 180 -7.33 -10.35 -12.23
N PRO A 181 -6.94 -11.51 -12.80
CA PRO A 181 -5.87 -11.72 -13.79
C PRO A 181 -6.21 -11.18 -15.19
N CYS A 182 -5.18 -10.91 -16.00
CA CYS A 182 -5.32 -10.38 -17.36
C CYS A 182 -4.50 -11.18 -18.39
N VAL A 183 -5.00 -11.25 -19.62
CA VAL A 183 -4.25 -11.70 -20.80
C VAL A 183 -3.96 -10.48 -21.68
N PHE A 184 -2.72 -10.34 -22.14
CA PHE A 184 -2.32 -9.28 -23.05
C PHE A 184 -2.15 -9.86 -24.46
N PRO A 185 -2.99 -9.51 -25.44
CA PRO A 185 -2.95 -10.15 -26.76
C PRO A 185 -1.62 -10.02 -27.50
N THR A 186 -0.83 -8.98 -27.19
CA THR A 186 0.49 -8.75 -27.77
C THR A 186 1.62 -9.45 -27.01
N ASP A 187 1.34 -10.04 -25.85
CA ASP A 187 2.33 -10.83 -25.10
C ASP A 187 2.60 -12.14 -25.86
N PRO A 188 3.84 -12.41 -26.29
CA PRO A 188 4.17 -13.67 -26.95
C PRO A 188 3.88 -14.92 -26.10
N LYS A 189 3.91 -14.80 -24.76
CA LYS A 189 3.53 -15.89 -23.86
C LYS A 189 2.02 -16.14 -23.87
N ASN A 190 1.20 -15.14 -24.21
CA ASN A 190 -0.26 -15.14 -24.20
C ASN A 190 -0.84 -15.81 -22.94
N ALA A 191 -0.20 -15.57 -21.80
CA ALA A 191 -0.51 -16.19 -20.52
C ALA A 191 -1.46 -15.31 -19.71
N SER A 192 -2.29 -15.94 -18.88
CA SER A 192 -3.04 -15.24 -17.84
C SER A 192 -2.05 -14.80 -16.75
N ARG A 193 -1.92 -13.50 -16.55
CA ARG A 193 -1.01 -12.89 -15.58
C ARG A 193 -1.78 -12.34 -14.41
N GLY A 194 -1.38 -12.74 -13.21
CA GLY A 194 -1.90 -12.16 -11.98
C GLY A 194 -0.84 -11.47 -11.13
N GLU A 195 -1.29 -10.68 -10.15
CA GLU A 195 -0.50 -9.86 -9.21
C GLU A 195 0.86 -9.38 -9.76
N ASP A 196 1.96 -10.02 -9.35
CA ASP A 196 3.33 -9.63 -9.69
C ASP A 196 3.63 -9.82 -11.17
N ALA A 197 3.25 -10.97 -11.77
CA ALA A 197 3.38 -11.21 -13.20
C ALA A 197 2.65 -10.16 -14.06
N PHE A 198 1.52 -9.66 -13.57
CA PHE A 198 0.78 -8.57 -14.23
C PHE A 198 1.57 -7.25 -14.16
N ILE A 199 2.05 -6.85 -12.97
CA ILE A 199 2.83 -5.61 -12.82
C ILE A 199 4.14 -5.68 -13.59
N ALA A 200 4.90 -6.76 -13.43
CA ALA A 200 6.18 -6.98 -14.11
C ALA A 200 6.04 -6.88 -15.63
N TYR A 201 5.00 -7.49 -16.21
CA TYR A 201 4.74 -7.36 -17.65
C TYR A 201 4.44 -5.90 -18.05
N THR A 202 3.60 -5.18 -17.31
CA THR A 202 3.32 -3.77 -17.64
C THR A 202 4.56 -2.88 -17.56
N TRP A 203 5.52 -3.21 -16.69
CA TRP A 203 6.80 -2.51 -16.58
C TRP A 203 7.71 -2.82 -17.76
N ARG A 204 7.86 -4.11 -18.11
CA ARG A 204 8.62 -4.54 -19.29
C ARG A 204 8.06 -3.88 -20.55
N HIS A 205 6.75 -3.95 -20.74
CA HIS A 205 6.09 -3.35 -21.90
C HIS A 205 6.25 -1.83 -21.94
N TYR A 206 6.13 -1.14 -20.79
CA TYR A 206 6.44 0.29 -20.69
C TYR A 206 7.86 0.59 -21.20
N MET A 207 8.87 -0.10 -20.66
CA MET A 207 10.27 0.15 -21.01
C MET A 207 10.54 -0.07 -22.49
N ASP A 208 9.96 -1.12 -23.07
CA ASP A 208 10.13 -1.42 -24.49
C ASP A 208 9.46 -0.37 -25.38
N LEU A 209 8.28 0.13 -25.01
CA LEU A 209 7.62 1.23 -25.71
C LEU A 209 8.41 2.55 -25.57
N LYS A 210 9.01 2.83 -24.40
CA LYS A 210 9.86 4.01 -24.20
C LYS A 210 11.07 3.98 -25.12
N ARG A 211 11.73 2.83 -25.30
CA ARG A 211 12.86 2.68 -26.25
C ARG A 211 12.46 2.96 -27.69
N GLN A 212 11.24 2.59 -28.04
CA GLN A 212 10.68 2.81 -29.38
C GLN A 212 10.23 4.27 -29.59
N GLY A 213 10.22 5.09 -28.53
CA GLY A 213 9.72 6.46 -28.58
C GLY A 213 8.19 6.54 -28.69
N ASP A 214 7.47 5.49 -28.26
CA ASP A 214 6.01 5.46 -28.35
C ASP A 214 5.39 6.40 -27.29
N PRO A 215 4.55 7.39 -27.71
CA PRO A 215 3.90 8.31 -26.79
C PRO A 215 2.87 7.64 -25.87
N GLN A 216 2.40 6.43 -26.17
CA GLN A 216 1.45 5.69 -25.35
C GLN A 216 2.11 4.97 -24.16
N ALA A 217 3.44 4.88 -24.12
CA ALA A 217 4.17 4.18 -23.08
C ALA A 217 3.68 4.59 -21.68
N ASP A 218 3.55 5.90 -21.41
CA ASP A 218 3.15 6.44 -20.10
C ASP A 218 1.75 5.99 -19.61
N LEU A 219 0.92 5.31 -20.43
CA LEU A 219 -0.37 4.75 -20.00
C LEU A 219 -0.27 3.31 -19.49
N TRP A 220 0.82 2.62 -19.78
CA TRP A 220 1.00 1.20 -19.47
C TRP A 220 1.28 0.86 -18.01
N PRO A 221 1.95 1.67 -17.19
CA PRO A 221 2.24 1.25 -15.82
C PRO A 221 0.96 1.00 -15.03
N ALA A 222 0.72 -0.25 -14.61
CA ALA A 222 -0.48 -0.68 -13.89
C ALA A 222 -0.78 0.12 -12.61
N ARG A 223 0.25 0.75 -12.04
CA ARG A 223 0.11 1.63 -10.88
C ARG A 223 -0.88 2.78 -11.11
N LEU A 224 -0.96 3.28 -12.34
CA LEU A 224 -1.82 4.41 -12.71
C LEU A 224 -3.32 4.09 -12.54
N PRO A 225 -3.88 3.04 -13.18
CA PRO A 225 -5.26 2.64 -12.94
C PRO A 225 -5.51 2.19 -11.49
N MET A 226 -4.53 1.58 -10.79
CA MET A 226 -4.69 1.25 -9.36
C MET A 226 -4.96 2.49 -8.50
N VAL A 227 -4.21 3.58 -8.69
CA VAL A 227 -4.42 4.85 -7.95
C VAL A 227 -5.76 5.48 -8.34
N LYS A 228 -6.12 5.43 -9.63
CA LYS A 228 -7.42 5.94 -10.08
C LYS A 228 -8.59 5.16 -9.45
N SER A 229 -8.51 3.83 -9.38
CA SER A 229 -9.51 3.00 -8.71
C SER A 229 -9.72 3.41 -7.25
N ALA A 230 -8.64 3.68 -6.51
CA ALA A 230 -8.72 4.16 -5.13
C ALA A 230 -9.46 5.51 -5.02
N ILE A 231 -9.17 6.46 -5.92
CA ILE A 231 -9.85 7.76 -5.98
C ILE A 231 -11.35 7.60 -6.29
N LYS A 232 -11.68 6.75 -7.26
CA LYS A 232 -13.07 6.47 -7.67
C LYS A 232 -13.87 5.73 -6.61
N ALA A 233 -13.21 4.90 -5.80
CA ALA A 233 -13.85 4.28 -4.65
C ALA A 233 -14.20 5.30 -3.57
N MET A 234 -13.32 6.27 -3.28
CA MET A 234 -13.66 7.37 -2.38
C MET A 234 -14.85 8.20 -2.91
N ASP A 235 -14.92 8.44 -4.23
CA ASP A 235 -16.08 9.11 -4.86
C ASP A 235 -17.37 8.28 -4.64
N ALA A 236 -17.35 7.00 -5.00
CA ALA A 236 -18.50 6.11 -4.90
C ALA A 236 -18.99 5.96 -3.45
N THR A 237 -18.08 5.86 -2.47
CA THR A 237 -18.45 5.80 -1.05
C THR A 237 -19.08 7.09 -0.56
N GLN A 238 -18.56 8.26 -0.96
CA GLN A 238 -19.20 9.53 -0.58
C GLN A 238 -20.61 9.66 -1.16
N GLU A 239 -20.79 9.26 -2.42
CA GLU A 239 -22.08 9.29 -3.11
C GLU A 239 -23.07 8.29 -2.50
N PHE A 240 -22.63 7.06 -2.24
CA PHE A 240 -23.45 6.02 -1.61
C PHE A 240 -23.91 6.43 -0.21
N ILE A 241 -22.98 6.83 0.66
CA ILE A 241 -23.29 7.23 2.04
C ILE A 241 -24.26 8.41 2.05
N TYR A 242 -24.06 9.41 1.18
CA TYR A 242 -24.99 10.53 1.11
C TYR A 242 -26.42 10.16 0.74
N GLN A 243 -26.61 9.12 -0.06
CA GLN A 243 -27.92 8.67 -0.53
C GLN A 243 -28.56 7.62 0.39
N CYS A 244 -27.78 7.00 1.28
CA CYS A 244 -28.17 5.82 2.02
C CYS A 244 -29.06 6.14 3.24
N ASP A 245 -30.37 6.05 3.02
CA ASP A 245 -31.40 6.24 4.04
C ASP A 245 -31.46 5.05 5.02
N GLU A 246 -31.30 3.82 4.52
CA GLU A 246 -31.37 2.60 5.33
C GLU A 246 -30.23 2.46 6.35
N CYS A 247 -29.08 3.09 6.07
CA CYS A 247 -27.98 3.16 7.01
C CYS A 247 -28.01 4.43 7.89
N GLY A 248 -29.06 5.27 7.77
CA GLY A 248 -29.20 6.47 8.60
C GLY A 248 -28.19 7.57 8.30
N THR A 249 -27.56 7.58 7.12
CA THR A 249 -26.51 8.54 6.76
C THR A 249 -26.92 9.57 5.70
N LYS A 250 -28.15 9.47 5.19
CA LYS A 250 -28.71 10.34 4.16
C LYS A 250 -28.45 11.83 4.45
N GLY A 251 -27.90 12.52 3.45
CA GLY A 251 -27.52 13.94 3.54
C GLY A 251 -26.15 14.19 4.18
N SER A 252 -25.45 13.17 4.65
CA SER A 252 -24.11 13.26 5.27
C SER A 252 -23.12 12.37 4.52
N TYR A 253 -21.82 12.70 4.56
CA TYR A 253 -20.76 11.88 3.96
C TYR A 253 -19.39 12.17 4.58
N PRO A 254 -18.46 11.20 4.62
CA PRO A 254 -17.10 11.42 5.10
C PRO A 254 -16.37 12.43 4.21
N LYS A 255 -15.62 13.35 4.81
CA LYS A 255 -14.84 14.38 4.09
C LYS A 255 -13.39 13.99 3.89
N LYS A 256 -12.89 13.10 4.74
CA LYS A 256 -11.49 12.69 4.79
C LYS A 256 -11.37 11.17 4.80
N PHE A 257 -10.19 10.68 4.45
CA PHE A 257 -9.87 9.26 4.42
C PHE A 257 -8.49 9.01 5.03
N THR A 258 -8.38 8.01 5.88
CA THR A 258 -7.09 7.38 6.21
C THR A 258 -6.96 6.17 5.30
N VAL A 259 -5.87 6.09 4.53
CA VAL A 259 -5.71 5.07 3.48
C VAL A 259 -4.67 4.03 3.90
N PHE A 260 -5.02 2.77 3.71
CA PHE A 260 -4.24 1.58 4.05
C PHE A 260 -4.16 0.67 2.81
N GLY A 261 -3.17 -0.21 2.78
CA GLY A 261 -3.04 -1.21 1.72
C GLY A 261 -1.74 -1.99 1.87
N ALA A 262 -1.79 -3.28 1.58
CA ALA A 262 -0.65 -4.19 1.72
C ALA A 262 0.07 -4.45 0.40
N SER A 263 1.40 -4.62 0.48
CA SER A 263 2.26 -4.96 -0.63
C SER A 263 2.07 -3.97 -1.79
N LYS A 264 1.74 -4.44 -2.98
CA LYS A 264 1.45 -3.61 -4.15
C LYS A 264 0.45 -2.50 -3.83
N ARG A 265 -0.57 -2.78 -3.03
CA ARG A 265 -1.61 -1.82 -2.66
C ARG A 265 -1.05 -0.76 -1.70
N GLY A 266 -0.03 -1.09 -0.90
CA GLY A 266 0.74 -0.13 -0.11
C GLY A 266 1.41 0.94 -0.97
N TRP A 267 1.90 0.60 -2.16
CA TRP A 267 2.42 1.60 -3.10
C TRP A 267 1.30 2.48 -3.67
N THR A 268 0.12 1.90 -3.92
CA THR A 268 -1.08 2.66 -4.27
C THR A 268 -1.50 3.60 -3.13
N THR A 269 -1.41 3.18 -1.87
CA THR A 269 -1.67 4.00 -0.68
C THR A 269 -0.77 5.23 -0.65
N TRP A 270 0.53 5.06 -0.88
CA TRP A 270 1.48 6.18 -0.99
C TRP A 270 1.08 7.19 -2.07
N LEU A 271 0.86 6.73 -3.29
CA LEU A 271 0.53 7.63 -4.41
C LEU A 271 -0.86 8.27 -4.28
N THR A 272 -1.85 7.54 -3.76
CA THR A 272 -3.18 8.10 -3.45
C THR A 272 -3.06 9.26 -2.47
N GLY A 273 -2.24 9.10 -1.43
CA GLY A 273 -1.93 10.18 -0.48
C GLY A 273 -1.20 11.37 -1.12
N ALA A 274 -0.37 11.14 -2.13
CA ALA A 274 0.36 12.18 -2.85
C ALA A 274 -0.54 13.02 -3.79
N VAL A 275 -1.65 12.46 -4.28
CA VAL A 275 -2.45 13.10 -5.34
C VAL A 275 -3.87 13.51 -4.95
N ASP A 276 -4.45 12.98 -3.85
CA ASP A 276 -5.82 13.29 -3.45
C ASP A 276 -5.89 14.04 -2.10
N SER A 277 -6.52 15.22 -2.12
CA SER A 277 -6.68 16.15 -0.98
C SER A 277 -7.63 15.68 0.11
N ARG A 278 -8.41 14.62 -0.14
CA ARG A 278 -9.26 14.00 0.87
C ARG A 278 -8.47 13.08 1.80
N VAL A 279 -7.28 12.63 1.40
CA VAL A 279 -6.43 11.80 2.26
C VAL A 279 -5.90 12.62 3.44
N ALA A 280 -6.16 12.16 4.66
CA ALA A 280 -5.72 12.77 5.92
C ALA A 280 -4.52 12.07 6.55
N GLY A 281 -4.27 10.81 6.19
CA GLY A 281 -3.13 10.02 6.63
C GLY A 281 -3.00 8.76 5.79
N ILE A 282 -1.80 8.20 5.71
CA ILE A 282 -1.55 6.92 5.05
C ILE A 282 -0.81 5.91 5.92
N ALA A 283 -1.17 4.63 5.78
CA ALA A 283 -0.48 3.52 6.42
C ALA A 283 -0.21 2.40 5.39
N PRO A 284 0.86 2.55 4.59
CA PRO A 284 1.30 1.52 3.65
C PRO A 284 1.90 0.34 4.41
N ILE A 285 1.47 -0.87 4.06
CA ILE A 285 1.84 -2.13 4.74
C ILE A 285 2.70 -2.98 3.79
N ALA A 286 3.82 -3.51 4.31
CA ALA A 286 4.75 -4.37 3.58
C ALA A 286 5.14 -3.78 2.21
N MET A 287 5.41 -2.47 2.17
CA MET A 287 5.78 -1.77 0.94
C MET A 287 6.55 -0.48 1.25
N ASP A 288 7.79 -0.68 1.70
CA ASP A 288 8.72 0.40 2.01
C ASP A 288 9.98 0.37 1.11
N ALA A 289 9.96 -0.40 0.02
CA ALA A 289 10.95 -0.34 -1.06
C ALA A 289 10.76 0.87 -1.99
N MET A 290 10.95 2.06 -1.46
CA MET A 290 10.99 3.31 -2.22
C MET A 290 12.42 3.66 -2.64
N ASN A 291 12.57 4.58 -3.59
CA ASN A 291 13.86 4.83 -4.24
C ASN A 291 14.39 3.55 -4.90
N PHE A 292 13.51 2.95 -5.71
CA PHE A 292 13.55 1.57 -6.19
C PHE A 292 14.95 1.11 -6.62
N GLN A 293 15.60 1.84 -7.53
CA GLN A 293 16.91 1.45 -8.05
C GLN A 293 17.94 1.31 -6.92
N LYS A 294 18.05 2.31 -6.03
CA LYS A 294 18.99 2.26 -4.90
C LYS A 294 18.66 1.14 -3.93
N THR A 295 17.37 0.90 -3.68
CA THR A 295 16.90 -0.18 -2.81
C THR A 295 17.25 -1.54 -3.40
N PHE A 296 17.05 -1.76 -4.70
CA PHE A 296 17.38 -3.04 -5.34
C PHE A 296 18.89 -3.28 -5.42
N HIS A 297 19.73 -2.24 -5.59
CA HIS A 297 21.18 -2.37 -5.41
C HIS A 297 21.58 -2.71 -3.97
N LEU A 298 20.85 -2.20 -2.97
CA LEU A 298 21.05 -2.62 -1.58
C LEU A 298 20.68 -4.10 -1.42
N TRP A 299 19.55 -4.54 -1.98
CA TRP A 299 19.10 -5.94 -1.93
C TRP A 299 20.15 -6.86 -2.53
N TYR A 300 20.64 -6.53 -3.72
CA TYR A 300 21.66 -7.33 -4.39
C TYR A 300 22.95 -7.43 -3.58
N ARG A 301 23.45 -6.32 -3.02
CA ARG A 301 24.69 -6.35 -2.23
C ARG A 301 24.54 -7.09 -0.91
N SER A 302 23.34 -7.12 -0.36
CA SER A 302 23.05 -7.77 0.92
C SER A 302 22.81 -9.25 0.78
N LEU A 303 22.06 -9.63 -0.26
CA LEU A 303 21.74 -11.01 -0.53
C LEU A 303 22.80 -11.65 -1.42
N GLY A 304 23.39 -10.98 -2.40
CA GLY A 304 24.26 -11.61 -3.41
C GLY A 304 23.48 -12.27 -4.55
N GLY A 305 22.29 -11.72 -4.81
CA GLY A 305 21.28 -12.23 -5.73
C GLY A 305 19.95 -11.50 -5.47
N TRP A 306 18.85 -12.12 -5.88
CA TRP A 306 17.51 -11.57 -5.76
C TRP A 306 16.65 -12.45 -4.86
N SER A 307 15.77 -11.88 -4.07
CA SER A 307 14.79 -12.71 -3.35
C SER A 307 13.98 -13.55 -4.35
N PHE A 308 13.77 -14.83 -4.04
CA PHE A 308 12.83 -15.67 -4.80
C PHE A 308 11.43 -15.04 -4.94
N ALA A 309 11.06 -14.15 -4.01
CA ALA A 309 9.78 -13.46 -4.03
C ALA A 309 9.60 -12.54 -5.25
N ILE A 310 10.68 -12.00 -5.82
CA ILE A 310 10.60 -11.16 -7.03
C ILE A 310 10.69 -11.94 -8.34
N HIS A 311 10.43 -13.25 -8.31
CA HIS A 311 10.57 -14.16 -9.46
C HIS A 311 9.91 -13.63 -10.75
N ASP A 312 8.70 -13.10 -10.67
CA ASP A 312 8.00 -12.58 -11.86
C ASP A 312 8.73 -11.39 -12.51
N TYR A 313 9.31 -10.48 -11.71
CA TYR A 313 10.11 -9.36 -12.22
C TYR A 313 11.43 -9.85 -12.81
N TYR A 314 12.02 -10.90 -12.22
CA TYR A 314 13.21 -11.55 -12.74
C TYR A 314 12.93 -12.24 -14.10
N GLU A 315 11.83 -12.99 -14.23
CA GLU A 315 11.44 -13.69 -15.46
C GLU A 315 10.97 -12.75 -16.59
N GLU A 316 10.48 -11.56 -16.25
CA GLU A 316 10.22 -10.47 -17.21
C GLU A 316 11.47 -9.64 -17.52
N ASP A 317 12.64 -10.13 -17.11
CA ASP A 317 13.98 -9.56 -17.34
C ASP A 317 14.14 -8.13 -16.79
N ILE A 318 13.31 -7.69 -15.83
CA ILE A 318 13.32 -6.31 -15.34
C ILE A 318 14.69 -5.94 -14.74
N MET A 319 15.35 -6.91 -14.10
CA MET A 319 16.63 -6.71 -13.42
C MET A 319 17.78 -6.40 -14.39
N SER A 320 17.72 -6.80 -15.66
CA SER A 320 18.76 -6.47 -16.65
C SER A 320 18.85 -4.96 -16.94
N ASP A 321 17.73 -4.29 -16.73
CA ASP A 321 17.49 -2.89 -17.04
C ASP A 321 17.38 -2.00 -15.80
N LEU A 322 17.84 -2.51 -14.64
CA LEU A 322 17.74 -1.81 -13.36
C LEU A 322 18.30 -0.37 -13.41
N ASP A 323 19.40 -0.16 -14.13
CA ASP A 323 20.07 1.14 -14.29
C ASP A 323 19.69 1.89 -15.57
N SER A 324 18.76 1.36 -16.36
CA SER A 324 18.40 1.94 -17.66
C SER A 324 17.70 3.30 -17.51
N PRO A 325 17.81 4.19 -18.51
CA PRO A 325 17.02 5.42 -18.54
C PRO A 325 15.51 5.13 -18.59
N GLU A 326 15.10 4.00 -19.17
CA GLU A 326 13.70 3.58 -19.18
C GLU A 326 13.20 3.26 -17.78
N MET A 327 13.97 2.49 -16.99
CA MET A 327 13.66 2.20 -15.59
C MET A 327 13.58 3.48 -14.76
N ALA A 328 14.55 4.39 -14.90
CA ALA A 328 14.50 5.67 -14.22
C ALA A 328 13.25 6.48 -14.60
N SER A 329 12.84 6.46 -15.87
CA SER A 329 11.62 7.13 -16.33
C SER A 329 10.33 6.47 -15.81
N LEU A 330 10.32 5.14 -15.66
CA LEU A 330 9.22 4.41 -15.04
C LEU A 330 9.09 4.77 -13.55
N MET A 331 10.20 4.78 -12.82
CA MET A 331 10.21 5.13 -11.39
C MET A 331 9.80 6.59 -11.15
N ALA A 332 10.08 7.50 -12.08
CA ALA A 332 9.54 8.86 -12.03
C ALA A 332 8.00 8.91 -12.12
N ILE A 333 7.35 7.85 -12.60
CA ILE A 333 5.88 7.70 -12.64
C ILE A 333 5.36 6.97 -11.41
N VAL A 334 5.97 5.83 -11.04
CA VAL A 334 5.37 4.87 -10.11
C VAL A 334 5.98 4.83 -8.71
N ASP A 335 7.20 5.35 -8.50
CA ASP A 335 7.86 5.36 -7.19
C ASP A 335 7.41 6.59 -6.37
N PRO A 336 6.76 6.42 -5.20
CA PRO A 336 6.36 7.49 -4.30
C PRO A 336 7.50 8.36 -3.82
N TYR A 337 8.75 7.89 -3.85
CA TYR A 337 9.90 8.74 -3.56
C TYR A 337 10.00 9.92 -4.54
N ALA A 338 9.52 9.78 -5.78
CA ALA A 338 9.38 10.87 -6.73
C ALA A 338 8.32 11.90 -6.31
N TYR A 339 7.41 11.54 -5.41
CA TYR A 339 6.30 12.37 -4.92
C TYR A 339 6.47 12.82 -3.46
N LYS A 340 7.64 12.59 -2.84
CA LYS A 340 7.91 12.86 -1.42
C LYS A 340 7.52 14.27 -0.96
N ASP A 341 7.70 15.29 -1.79
CA ASP A 341 7.36 16.67 -1.43
C ASP A 341 5.84 16.87 -1.28
N ARG A 342 5.03 16.15 -2.06
CA ARG A 342 3.55 16.15 -1.95
C ARG A 342 3.04 15.41 -0.71
N LEU A 343 3.92 14.64 -0.07
CA LEU A 343 3.62 13.82 1.08
C LEU A 343 3.98 14.49 2.42
N LYS A 344 4.58 15.70 2.38
CA LYS A 344 5.05 16.46 3.54
C LYS A 344 3.97 16.70 4.60
N ASP A 345 2.75 17.02 4.18
CA ASP A 345 1.65 17.35 5.10
C ASP A 345 0.73 16.14 5.38
N ILE A 346 1.17 14.94 5.00
CA ILE A 346 0.40 13.70 5.16
C ILE A 346 1.13 12.82 6.16
N PRO A 347 0.62 12.65 7.39
CA PRO A 347 1.14 11.71 8.36
C PRO A 347 1.21 10.28 7.81
N LYS A 348 2.27 9.55 8.17
CA LYS A 348 2.54 8.20 7.64
C LYS A 348 2.85 7.22 8.76
N LEU A 349 2.19 6.07 8.78
CA LEU A 349 2.60 4.91 9.57
C LEU A 349 3.08 3.81 8.62
N VAL A 350 4.39 3.71 8.43
CA VAL A 350 4.99 2.73 7.52
C VAL A 350 5.11 1.41 8.24
N VAL A 351 4.37 0.40 7.76
CA VAL A 351 4.30 -0.92 8.39
C VAL A 351 5.18 -1.90 7.60
N SER A 352 6.11 -2.57 8.27
CA SER A 352 7.02 -3.55 7.66
C SER A 352 7.22 -4.75 8.58
N GLY A 353 7.81 -5.82 8.07
CA GLY A 353 7.91 -7.12 8.75
C GLY A 353 9.38 -7.50 8.86
N THR A 354 9.74 -8.14 9.97
CA THR A 354 11.15 -8.49 10.18
C THR A 354 11.63 -9.70 9.36
N ASN A 355 10.71 -10.49 8.82
CA ASN A 355 11.00 -11.75 8.12
C ASN A 355 10.34 -11.83 6.74
N ASP A 356 9.92 -10.69 6.19
CA ASP A 356 9.27 -10.52 4.89
C ASP A 356 10.14 -11.03 3.74
N GLU A 357 9.58 -11.87 2.85
CA GLU A 357 10.34 -12.50 1.78
C GLU A 357 10.73 -11.50 0.69
N PHE A 358 9.95 -10.44 0.47
CA PHE A 358 10.26 -9.39 -0.52
C PHE A 358 11.19 -8.34 0.08
N PHE A 359 10.81 -7.80 1.23
CA PHE A 359 11.35 -6.55 1.76
C PHE A 359 12.35 -6.80 2.89
N MET A 360 13.45 -6.06 2.89
CA MET A 360 14.41 -6.19 3.99
C MET A 360 14.03 -5.24 5.13
N PRO A 361 14.25 -5.63 6.39
CA PRO A 361 13.87 -4.83 7.55
C PRO A 361 14.60 -3.47 7.66
N TYR A 362 15.56 -3.20 6.79
CA TYR A 362 16.35 -1.97 6.72
C TYR A 362 16.22 -1.22 5.38
N ASP A 363 15.23 -1.55 4.55
CA ASP A 363 14.95 -0.86 3.27
C ASP A 363 14.78 0.66 3.45
N ASN A 364 14.12 1.05 4.55
CA ASN A 364 13.89 2.44 4.87
C ASN A 364 15.16 3.30 5.03
N HIS A 365 16.35 2.73 5.21
CA HIS A 365 17.62 3.49 5.23
C HIS A 365 17.89 4.25 3.94
N VAL A 366 17.34 3.78 2.80
CA VAL A 366 17.59 4.37 1.48
C VAL A 366 16.88 5.72 1.31
N TRP A 367 15.79 5.96 2.04
CA TRP A 367 14.90 7.11 1.77
C TRP A 367 14.36 7.82 3.01
N TRP A 368 14.37 7.20 4.21
CA TRP A 368 13.70 7.70 5.41
C TRP A 368 14.09 9.14 5.76
N LYS A 369 15.39 9.43 5.75
CA LYS A 369 15.93 10.77 6.07
C LYS A 369 15.38 11.86 5.15
N GLU A 370 15.14 11.54 3.89
CA GLU A 370 14.70 12.50 2.87
C GLU A 370 13.18 12.62 2.74
N MET A 371 12.42 11.67 3.30
CA MET A 371 10.96 11.74 3.30
C MET A 371 10.48 12.81 4.29
N PRO A 372 9.83 13.89 3.85
CA PRO A 372 9.43 14.97 4.74
C PRO A 372 8.18 14.63 5.55
N GLY A 373 7.89 15.44 6.57
CA GLY A 373 6.66 15.34 7.35
C GLY A 373 6.72 14.30 8.48
N THR A 374 5.58 14.19 9.17
CA THR A 374 5.38 13.23 10.26
C THR A 374 5.35 11.81 9.72
N LYS A 375 6.25 10.96 10.20
CA LYS A 375 6.34 9.56 9.82
C LYS A 375 6.77 8.69 11.00
N HIS A 376 6.13 7.53 11.13
CA HIS A 376 6.46 6.49 12.11
C HIS A 376 6.65 5.17 11.41
N THR A 377 7.45 4.28 11.99
CA THR A 377 7.56 2.90 11.55
C THR A 377 6.93 1.95 12.57
N LEU A 378 6.15 1.01 12.07
CA LEU A 378 5.61 -0.11 12.81
C LEU A 378 6.19 -1.40 12.22
N ILE A 379 7.15 -1.99 12.92
CA ILE A 379 7.78 -3.24 12.50
C ILE A 379 7.07 -4.41 13.20
N ALA A 380 6.39 -5.24 12.42
CA ALA A 380 5.81 -6.49 12.86
C ALA A 380 6.92 -7.54 13.06
N VAL A 381 7.16 -7.89 14.33
CA VAL A 381 8.21 -8.81 14.72
C VAL A 381 7.79 -10.23 14.36
N ASN A 382 8.66 -11.00 13.71
CA ASN A 382 8.38 -12.37 13.29
C ASN A 382 7.17 -12.46 12.34
N ALA A 383 7.03 -11.49 11.43
CA ALA A 383 6.05 -11.49 10.35
C ALA A 383 6.73 -11.80 9.01
N ASP A 384 6.21 -12.80 8.30
CA ASP A 384 6.44 -13.08 6.87
C ASP A 384 5.67 -12.10 5.98
N HIS A 385 5.82 -12.12 4.66
CA HIS A 385 5.04 -11.24 3.76
C HIS A 385 3.54 -11.60 3.71
N LYS A 386 3.14 -12.73 4.29
CA LYS A 386 1.75 -13.22 4.22
C LYS A 386 0.84 -12.43 5.15
N ASP A 387 -0.19 -11.82 4.57
CA ASP A 387 -1.13 -10.87 5.19
C ASP A 387 -1.76 -11.33 6.53
N GLY A 388 -1.99 -12.63 6.71
CA GLY A 388 -2.66 -13.18 7.90
C GLY A 388 -1.92 -13.03 9.23
N SER A 389 -0.58 -13.00 9.26
CA SER A 389 0.21 -12.90 10.51
C SER A 389 0.28 -11.45 11.04
N TRP A 390 0.16 -10.46 10.14
CA TRP A 390 0.29 -9.04 10.43
C TRP A 390 -0.87 -8.46 11.21
N CYS A 391 -2.08 -8.92 10.90
CA CYS A 391 -3.32 -8.34 11.39
C CYS A 391 -3.35 -8.24 12.93
N PRO A 392 -3.17 -9.31 13.72
CA PRO A 392 -3.16 -9.20 15.19
C PRO A 392 -2.00 -8.36 15.73
N MET A 393 -0.87 -8.28 15.02
CA MET A 393 0.32 -7.55 15.48
C MET A 393 0.27 -6.05 15.19
N THR A 394 -0.44 -5.63 14.14
CA THR A 394 -0.34 -4.27 13.61
C THR A 394 -1.66 -3.50 13.64
N LEU A 395 -2.80 -4.18 13.47
CA LEU A 395 -4.11 -3.56 13.41
C LEU A 395 -4.45 -2.71 14.65
N PRO A 396 -4.18 -3.15 15.90
CA PRO A 396 -4.38 -2.31 17.08
C PRO A 396 -3.63 -0.97 17.02
N SER A 397 -2.38 -0.98 16.55
CA SER A 397 -1.56 0.22 16.40
C SER A 397 -2.11 1.12 15.30
N MET A 398 -2.53 0.54 14.17
CA MET A 398 -3.15 1.28 13.07
C MET A 398 -4.48 1.94 13.46
N ILE A 399 -5.34 1.26 14.24
CA ILE A 399 -6.57 1.84 14.79
C ILE A 399 -6.26 3.05 15.68
N THR A 400 -5.28 2.89 16.58
CA THR A 400 -4.88 3.98 17.49
C THR A 400 -4.30 5.16 16.73
N TRP A 401 -3.39 4.88 15.79
CA TRP A 401 -2.77 5.89 14.96
C TRP A 401 -3.81 6.65 14.12
N ALA A 402 -4.73 5.95 13.46
CA ALA A 402 -5.81 6.56 12.68
C ALA A 402 -6.75 7.41 13.55
N THR A 403 -7.09 6.94 14.75
CA THR A 403 -7.83 7.71 15.77
C THR A 403 -7.10 9.01 16.11
N GLY A 404 -5.79 8.95 16.27
CA GLY A 404 -4.93 10.12 16.42
C GLY A 404 -5.05 11.14 15.29
N ILE A 405 -5.05 10.67 14.03
CA ILE A 405 -5.23 11.52 12.84
C ILE A 405 -6.59 12.24 12.86
N MET A 406 -7.65 11.54 13.27
CA MET A 406 -9.02 12.08 13.24
C MET A 406 -9.27 13.19 14.27
N HIS A 407 -8.66 13.09 15.45
CA HIS A 407 -8.89 14.04 16.53
C HIS A 407 -8.01 15.29 16.46
N GLN A 408 -7.10 15.40 15.48
CA GLN A 408 -6.19 16.55 15.30
C GLN A 408 -5.49 16.99 16.60
N ASN A 409 -5.23 16.04 17.52
CA ASN A 409 -4.59 16.34 18.79
C ASN A 409 -3.09 16.47 18.58
N ASP A 410 -2.59 17.70 18.73
CA ASP A 410 -1.23 18.12 18.36
C ASP A 410 -0.11 17.27 19.01
N LEU A 411 -0.33 16.50 20.09
CA LEU A 411 0.74 15.74 20.77
C LEU A 411 0.33 14.37 21.39
N ALA A 412 -0.94 13.98 21.35
CA ALA A 412 -1.43 12.84 22.15
C ALA A 412 -1.35 11.47 21.44
N SER A 413 -0.91 11.39 20.18
CA SER A 413 -0.73 10.12 19.45
C SER A 413 0.52 10.07 18.56
N ASN A 414 1.34 11.12 18.61
CA ASN A 414 2.53 11.27 17.78
C ASN A 414 3.77 11.32 18.69
N PRO A 415 4.32 10.16 19.08
CA PRO A 415 5.55 10.13 19.84
C PRO A 415 6.66 10.79 19.03
N GLN A 416 7.30 11.80 19.64
CA GLN A 416 8.40 12.56 19.05
C GLN A 416 9.71 11.81 19.32
N LEU A 417 9.93 10.76 18.51
CA LEU A 417 11.13 9.93 18.57
C LEU A 417 12.16 10.44 17.58
N ASP A 418 13.37 10.70 18.07
CA ASP A 418 14.57 10.90 17.27
C ASP A 418 15.61 9.84 17.67
N TRP A 419 16.42 9.38 16.73
CA TRP A 419 17.47 8.43 17.00
C TRP A 419 18.69 8.67 16.13
N GLN A 420 19.85 8.35 16.69
CA GLN A 420 21.12 8.38 15.99
C GLN A 420 21.81 7.03 16.16
N VAL A 421 22.37 6.52 15.07
CA VAL A 421 23.19 5.31 15.09
C VAL A 421 24.60 5.70 14.65
N SER A 422 25.59 5.31 15.45
CA SER A 422 27.00 5.43 15.10
C SER A 422 27.69 4.09 15.29
N TYR A 423 28.88 3.93 14.72
CA TYR A 423 29.63 2.67 14.74
C TYR A 423 31.06 2.93 15.20
N SER A 424 31.58 2.07 16.07
CA SER A 424 33.00 2.04 16.44
C SER A 424 33.58 0.66 16.13
N GLY A 425 34.88 0.58 15.82
CA GLY A 425 35.51 -0.65 15.36
C GLY A 425 35.13 -1.04 13.91
N GLU A 426 35.65 -2.18 13.45
CA GLU A 426 35.47 -2.68 12.09
C GLU A 426 35.21 -4.19 12.08
N GLY A 427 34.50 -4.68 11.05
CA GLY A 427 34.19 -6.09 10.90
C GLY A 427 33.56 -6.68 12.17
N GLN A 428 34.08 -7.82 12.61
CA GLN A 428 33.56 -8.54 13.79
C GLN A 428 33.94 -7.91 15.15
N ASP A 429 34.74 -6.85 15.15
CA ASP A 429 35.01 -6.04 16.35
C ASP A 429 34.13 -4.78 16.40
N GLN A 430 33.26 -4.58 15.40
CA GLN A 430 32.40 -3.42 15.32
C GLN A 430 31.32 -3.42 16.42
N VAL A 431 31.01 -2.25 16.96
CA VAL A 431 29.88 -2.02 17.87
C VAL A 431 29.01 -0.91 17.30
N ALA A 432 27.70 -1.18 17.22
CA ALA A 432 26.70 -0.18 16.91
C ALA A 432 26.26 0.53 18.19
N HIS A 433 26.27 1.86 18.18
CA HIS A 433 25.82 2.71 19.29
C HIS A 433 24.56 3.44 18.83
N MET A 434 23.40 3.12 19.42
CA MET A 434 22.14 3.78 19.14
C MET A 434 21.69 4.60 20.35
N SER A 435 21.55 5.92 20.16
CA SER A 435 20.91 6.82 21.11
C SER A 435 19.52 7.16 20.60
N VAL A 436 18.50 6.94 21.42
CA VAL A 436 17.10 7.25 21.10
C VAL A 436 16.59 8.26 22.11
N THR A 437 16.05 9.38 21.61
CA THR A 437 15.45 10.44 22.42
C THR A 437 13.95 10.51 22.14
N LEU A 438 13.15 10.31 23.18
CA LEU A 438 11.73 10.63 23.20
C LEU A 438 11.54 12.03 23.79
N THR A 439 11.13 12.98 22.96
CA THR A 439 10.80 14.34 23.41
C THR A 439 9.43 14.35 24.09
N LEU A 440 9.38 14.90 25.30
CA LEU A 440 8.17 15.07 26.10
C LEU A 440 7.72 16.53 26.07
N VAL A 441 6.49 16.73 25.63
CA VAL A 441 5.78 18.01 25.66
C VAL A 441 4.44 17.81 26.34
N ALA A 442 3.72 18.90 26.63
CA ALA A 442 2.45 18.80 27.34
C ALA A 442 1.46 17.88 26.57
N GLY A 443 1.02 16.80 27.23
CA GLY A 443 0.14 15.79 26.61
C GLY A 443 0.85 14.67 25.86
N SER A 444 2.19 14.63 25.83
CA SER A 444 2.93 13.49 25.28
C SER A 444 2.61 12.20 26.02
N LEU A 445 2.37 11.14 25.25
CA LEU A 445 2.31 9.78 25.78
C LEU A 445 3.69 9.34 26.24
N LYS A 446 3.74 8.64 27.37
CA LYS A 446 4.93 7.89 27.79
C LYS A 446 4.75 6.42 27.43
N PRO A 447 5.79 5.73 26.93
CA PRO A 447 5.70 4.31 26.66
C PRO A 447 5.56 3.55 27.99
N TYR A 448 4.70 2.54 28.02
CA TYR A 448 4.60 1.63 29.16
C TYR A 448 5.52 0.41 29.00
N ASN A 449 5.99 0.16 27.78
CA ASN A 449 6.97 -0.87 27.46
C ASN A 449 7.94 -0.34 26.40
N VAL A 450 9.23 -0.56 26.62
CA VAL A 450 10.29 -0.30 25.64
C VAL A 450 11.18 -1.53 25.59
N SER A 451 11.39 -2.04 24.38
CA SER A 451 12.12 -3.28 24.16
C SER A 451 13.21 -3.07 23.13
N LEU A 452 14.38 -3.66 23.37
CA LEU A 452 15.35 -3.94 22.33
C LEU A 452 14.92 -5.22 21.62
N VAL A 453 14.62 -5.14 20.33
CA VAL A 453 14.30 -6.28 19.48
C VAL A 453 15.51 -6.57 18.59
N TYR A 454 15.91 -7.84 18.47
CA TYR A 454 17.14 -8.21 17.76
C TYR A 454 17.09 -9.62 17.18
N SER A 455 17.89 -9.86 16.13
CA SER A 455 18.11 -11.18 15.53
C SER A 455 19.54 -11.33 15.00
N GLY A 456 19.96 -12.57 14.75
CA GLY A 456 21.19 -12.92 14.01
C GLY A 456 20.84 -13.47 12.64
N SER A 457 21.73 -13.29 11.66
CA SER A 457 21.62 -13.94 10.35
C SER A 457 21.97 -15.44 10.45
N ASP A 458 21.74 -16.20 9.37
CA ASP A 458 22.21 -17.58 9.29
C ASP A 458 23.75 -17.64 9.43
N PRO A 459 24.30 -18.41 10.41
CA PRO A 459 25.74 -18.57 10.61
C PRO A 459 26.49 -19.15 9.42
N ASN A 460 25.81 -19.89 8.56
CA ASN A 460 26.40 -20.52 7.37
C ASN A 460 26.25 -19.66 6.10
N SER A 461 25.48 -18.58 6.19
CA SER A 461 25.19 -17.69 5.07
C SER A 461 26.02 -16.42 5.15
N LYS A 462 26.60 -15.99 4.03
CA LYS A 462 27.29 -14.68 3.95
C LYS A 462 26.32 -13.50 3.79
N ARG A 463 25.02 -13.77 3.73
CA ARG A 463 23.97 -12.79 3.42
C ARG A 463 23.58 -11.98 4.64
N LEU A 464 23.37 -10.68 4.42
CA LEU A 464 22.66 -9.82 5.36
C LEU A 464 21.16 -10.10 5.19
N ASP A 465 20.74 -11.23 5.72
CA ASP A 465 19.43 -11.83 5.48
C ASP A 465 18.80 -12.26 6.81
N PHE A 466 17.58 -11.77 7.05
CA PHE A 466 16.77 -12.08 8.23
C PHE A 466 15.43 -12.70 7.85
N ARG A 467 15.22 -13.07 6.58
CA ARG A 467 13.99 -13.71 6.12
C ARG A 467 13.81 -15.08 6.75
N TRP A 468 12.55 -15.49 6.92
CA TRP A 468 12.24 -16.85 7.36
C TRP A 468 12.45 -17.88 6.27
N PHE A 469 12.36 -17.48 5.01
CA PHE A 469 12.45 -18.39 3.88
C PHE A 469 13.51 -17.92 2.90
N SER A 470 14.25 -18.89 2.38
CA SER A 470 15.19 -18.74 1.26
C SER A 470 15.04 -19.96 0.33
N ILE A 471 15.65 -19.93 -0.84
CA ILE A 471 15.77 -21.09 -1.72
C ILE A 471 17.22 -21.61 -1.80
N ASP A 472 18.01 -21.33 -0.75
CA ASP A 472 19.40 -21.75 -0.67
C ASP A 472 19.54 -23.29 -0.60
N ASP A 473 20.62 -23.79 -1.22
CA ASP A 473 20.92 -25.23 -1.26
C ASP A 473 21.18 -25.79 0.15
N VAL A 474 21.93 -25.03 0.95
CA VAL A 474 22.21 -25.33 2.36
C VAL A 474 21.03 -24.84 3.18
N CYS A 475 20.35 -25.77 3.83
CA CYS A 475 19.15 -25.45 4.57
C CYS A 475 19.33 -25.66 6.08
N PRO A 476 19.31 -24.58 6.90
CA PRO A 476 19.40 -24.71 8.36
C PRO A 476 18.19 -25.38 9.01
N GLY A 477 17.03 -25.42 8.34
CA GLY A 477 15.79 -26.01 8.85
C GLY A 477 15.15 -27.04 7.91
N PRO A 478 13.86 -27.37 8.10
CA PRO A 478 13.13 -28.19 7.13
C PRO A 478 12.91 -27.42 5.82
N LYS A 479 12.80 -28.16 4.71
CA LYS A 479 12.25 -27.61 3.46
C LYS A 479 10.72 -27.74 3.49
N VAL A 480 10.03 -26.66 3.16
CA VAL A 480 8.56 -26.60 3.12
C VAL A 480 8.12 -26.07 1.77
N ASN A 481 6.89 -26.42 1.37
CA ASN A 481 6.26 -25.76 0.25
C ASN A 481 5.67 -24.42 0.75
N TYR A 482 6.14 -23.32 0.17
CA TYR A 482 5.64 -21.97 0.38
C TYR A 482 5.23 -21.43 -0.99
N HIS A 483 3.92 -21.39 -1.24
CA HIS A 483 3.33 -20.90 -2.50
C HIS A 483 3.92 -21.56 -3.74
N ASP A 484 3.89 -22.90 -3.78
CA ASP A 484 4.43 -23.72 -4.88
C ASP A 484 5.95 -23.65 -5.08
N VAL A 485 6.66 -22.89 -4.24
CA VAL A 485 8.12 -22.86 -4.16
C VAL A 485 8.58 -23.73 -2.98
N THR A 486 9.55 -24.60 -3.22
CA THR A 486 10.20 -25.33 -2.12
C THR A 486 11.24 -24.43 -1.48
N VAL A 487 10.95 -23.93 -0.29
CA VAL A 487 11.82 -23.01 0.45
C VAL A 487 12.48 -23.70 1.64
N CYS A 488 13.65 -23.23 2.02
CA CYS A 488 14.28 -23.54 3.28
C CYS A 488 13.75 -22.64 4.40
N VAL A 489 13.41 -23.22 5.54
CA VAL A 489 13.05 -22.46 6.75
C VAL A 489 14.29 -22.08 7.55
N HIS A 490 14.42 -20.80 7.88
CA HIS A 490 15.47 -20.21 8.70
C HIS A 490 14.98 -20.05 10.16
N PRO A 491 15.51 -20.82 11.12
CA PRO A 491 15.05 -20.78 12.51
C PRO A 491 15.71 -19.66 13.33
N TYR A 492 15.78 -18.44 12.79
CA TYR A 492 16.43 -17.28 13.44
C TYR A 492 15.39 -16.20 13.79
N PRO A 493 14.60 -16.40 14.85
CA PRO A 493 13.54 -15.46 15.22
C PRO A 493 14.11 -14.17 15.77
N TRP A 494 13.37 -13.09 15.58
CA TRP A 494 13.59 -11.84 16.29
C TRP A 494 13.14 -11.99 17.73
N LEU A 495 14.09 -11.81 18.65
CA LEU A 495 13.88 -11.88 20.08
C LEU A 495 13.74 -10.47 20.64
N SER A 496 13.13 -10.34 21.82
CA SER A 496 13.02 -9.06 22.51
C SER A 496 13.46 -9.16 23.97
N ARG A 497 14.04 -8.07 24.47
CA ARG A 497 14.32 -7.88 25.90
C ARG A 497 13.96 -6.46 26.33
N PRO A 498 13.51 -6.25 27.58
CA PRO A 498 13.22 -4.91 28.08
C PRO A 498 14.44 -3.99 27.98
N LEU A 499 14.21 -2.73 27.60
CA LEU A 499 15.21 -1.67 27.55
C LEU A 499 14.81 -0.56 28.54
N GLN A 500 15.73 -0.22 29.43
CA GLN A 500 15.52 0.83 30.43
C GLN A 500 16.04 2.17 29.92
N ALA A 501 15.40 3.25 30.34
CA ALA A 501 15.89 4.59 30.06
C ALA A 501 17.22 4.83 30.77
N THR A 502 18.20 5.41 30.07
CA THR A 502 19.47 5.86 30.67
C THR A 502 19.32 7.22 31.33
N GLN A 503 18.42 8.05 30.83
CA GLN A 503 18.09 9.34 31.39
C GLN A 503 16.59 9.63 31.27
N THR A 504 16.00 10.23 32.30
CA THR A 504 14.63 10.72 32.28
C THR A 504 14.61 12.11 32.90
N THR A 505 14.03 13.05 32.16
CA THR A 505 13.79 14.44 32.59
C THR A 505 12.32 14.79 32.33
N ASP A 506 11.90 15.99 32.73
CA ASP A 506 10.55 16.47 32.43
C ASP A 506 10.34 16.74 30.92
N GLN A 507 11.42 16.97 30.17
CA GLN A 507 11.42 17.36 28.76
C GLN A 507 11.75 16.21 27.80
N GLN A 508 12.46 15.16 28.26
CA GLN A 508 12.88 14.06 27.40
C GLN A 508 13.19 12.77 28.18
N ILE A 509 13.08 11.64 27.49
CA ILE A 509 13.57 10.33 27.93
C ILE A 509 14.61 9.84 26.91
N THR A 510 15.76 9.39 27.38
CA THR A 510 16.85 8.87 26.54
C THR A 510 17.09 7.39 26.80
N TYR A 511 17.32 6.65 25.73
CA TYR A 511 17.68 5.23 25.73
C TYR A 511 18.98 5.07 24.94
N GLU A 512 19.92 4.30 25.47
CA GLU A 512 21.19 4.02 24.80
C GLU A 512 21.34 2.51 24.62
N VAL A 513 21.84 2.09 23.47
CA VAL A 513 22.09 0.70 23.13
C VAL A 513 23.48 0.58 22.51
N ASP A 514 24.34 -0.20 23.15
CA ASP A 514 25.57 -0.70 22.55
C ASP A 514 25.34 -2.16 22.12
N PHE A 515 25.44 -2.39 20.81
CA PHE A 515 25.20 -3.71 20.21
C PHE A 515 26.45 -4.17 19.44
N PRO A 516 27.26 -5.09 20.00
CA PRO A 516 28.46 -5.59 19.33
C PRO A 516 28.11 -6.52 18.16
N ALA A 517 29.00 -6.60 17.19
CA ALA A 517 28.94 -7.61 16.13
C ALA A 517 28.86 -9.02 16.72
N PRO A 518 28.04 -9.91 16.15
CA PRO A 518 27.89 -11.27 16.64
C PRO A 518 29.14 -12.10 16.35
N LYS A 519 29.54 -12.96 17.29
CA LYS A 519 30.72 -13.84 17.11
C LYS A 519 30.43 -15.08 16.27
N ASP A 520 29.17 -15.52 16.30
CA ASP A 520 28.76 -16.82 15.77
C ASP A 520 27.98 -16.72 14.45
N THR A 521 27.59 -15.51 14.04
CA THR A 521 26.87 -15.24 12.79
C THR A 521 27.56 -14.11 12.02
N PRO A 522 27.42 -14.02 10.68
CA PRO A 522 28.03 -12.92 9.94
C PRO A 522 27.43 -11.56 10.25
N TYR A 523 26.13 -11.52 10.55
CA TYR A 523 25.39 -10.30 10.86
C TYR A 523 24.43 -10.48 12.03
N ALA A 524 24.16 -9.38 12.71
CA ALA A 524 23.04 -9.21 13.60
C ALA A 524 22.33 -7.89 13.27
N ALA A 525 21.07 -7.80 13.66
CA ALA A 525 20.28 -6.60 13.52
C ALA A 525 19.47 -6.33 14.78
N PHE A 526 19.18 -5.06 15.05
CA PHE A 526 18.33 -4.65 16.17
C PHE A 526 17.59 -3.35 15.91
N PHE A 527 16.52 -3.13 16.66
CA PHE A 527 15.83 -1.85 16.75
C PHE A 527 15.20 -1.69 18.14
N VAL A 528 14.81 -0.46 18.48
CA VAL A 528 14.09 -0.18 19.72
C VAL A 528 12.60 -0.04 19.40
N GLN A 529 11.79 -0.85 20.06
CA GLN A 529 10.33 -0.85 19.95
C GLN A 529 9.72 -0.18 21.18
N PHE A 530 8.75 0.71 20.94
CA PHE A 530 8.03 1.44 21.96
C PHE A 530 6.54 1.08 21.90
N MET A 531 5.96 0.73 23.03
CA MET A 531 4.52 0.56 23.19
C MET A 531 3.97 1.69 24.05
N PHE A 532 3.11 2.51 23.45
CA PHE A 532 2.42 3.60 24.10
C PHE A 532 0.97 3.21 24.42
N PRO A 533 0.37 3.79 25.46
CA PRO A 533 -1.08 3.73 25.63
C PRO A 533 -1.77 4.22 24.36
N GLY A 534 -2.87 3.59 23.98
CA GLY A 534 -3.62 4.01 22.80
C GLY A 534 -5.10 4.11 23.09
N VAL A 535 -5.92 3.71 22.12
CA VAL A 535 -7.39 3.79 22.26
C VAL A 535 -7.86 2.63 23.12
N THR A 536 -8.72 2.93 24.10
CA THR A 536 -9.41 1.89 24.88
C THR A 536 -10.87 1.86 24.45
N GLU A 537 -11.34 0.69 24.03
CA GLU A 537 -12.75 0.46 23.76
C GLU A 537 -13.29 -0.70 24.61
N GLY A 538 -14.12 -0.36 25.60
CA GLY A 538 -14.58 -1.32 26.59
C GLY A 538 -13.42 -1.89 27.41
N ILE A 539 -13.16 -3.20 27.25
CA ILE A 539 -12.04 -3.90 27.89
C ILE A 539 -10.84 -4.12 26.95
N VAL A 540 -10.96 -3.77 25.66
CA VAL A 540 -9.91 -3.94 24.66
C VAL A 540 -9.05 -2.68 24.62
N GLN A 541 -7.74 -2.86 24.81
CA GLN A 541 -6.76 -1.80 24.62
C GLN A 541 -6.06 -1.98 23.28
N TYR A 542 -6.13 -0.95 22.44
CA TYR A 542 -5.36 -0.83 21.22
C TYR A 542 -4.12 0.00 21.56
N PRO A 543 -2.91 -0.58 21.70
CA PRO A 543 -1.70 0.20 21.94
C PRO A 543 -1.24 0.86 20.64
N LEU A 544 -0.50 1.97 20.77
CA LEU A 544 0.30 2.50 19.66
C LEU A 544 1.71 1.89 19.76
N VAL A 545 2.12 1.19 18.72
CA VAL A 545 3.48 0.65 18.59
C VAL A 545 4.22 1.43 17.52
N VAL A 546 5.41 1.94 17.88
CA VAL A 546 6.33 2.61 16.97
C VAL A 546 7.76 2.19 17.27
N ASN A 547 8.65 2.31 16.29
CA ASN A 547 10.01 1.78 16.40
C ASN A 547 11.04 2.77 15.84
N THR A 548 12.31 2.55 16.16
CA THR A 548 13.44 3.12 15.39
C THR A 548 13.64 2.34 14.09
N GLN A 549 14.49 2.85 13.20
CA GLN A 549 15.00 2.04 12.08
C GLN A 549 15.86 0.89 12.60
N VAL A 550 15.91 -0.20 11.83
CA VAL A 550 16.77 -1.36 12.11
C VAL A 550 18.23 -1.01 11.88
N ALA A 551 19.08 -1.22 12.87
CA ALA A 551 20.53 -1.12 12.73
C ALA A 551 21.13 -2.51 12.54
N ASN A 552 21.96 -2.68 11.52
CA ASN A 552 22.73 -3.90 11.27
C ASN A 552 24.15 -3.75 11.83
N VAL A 553 24.73 -4.85 12.29
CA VAL A 553 26.13 -4.94 12.71
C VAL A 553 26.74 -6.30 12.30
N PRO A 554 27.88 -6.32 11.59
CA PRO A 554 28.59 -5.17 11.02
C PRO A 554 27.74 -4.42 9.98
N ASN A 555 27.86 -3.10 9.91
CA ASN A 555 27.13 -2.25 8.95
C ASN A 555 27.83 -2.24 7.57
N THR A 556 27.90 -3.41 6.96
CA THR A 556 28.54 -3.63 5.67
C THR A 556 27.76 -4.65 4.86
N THR A 557 27.81 -4.56 3.54
CA THR A 557 27.28 -5.60 2.64
C THR A 557 28.43 -6.46 2.11
N ASN A 558 28.28 -7.79 2.13
CA ASN A 558 29.35 -8.72 1.76
C ASN A 558 29.47 -9.01 0.26
N PHE A 559 28.47 -8.64 -0.54
CA PHE A 559 28.49 -8.88 -1.98
C PHE A 559 28.78 -7.59 -2.76
N PRO A 560 29.49 -7.69 -3.90
CA PRO A 560 29.66 -6.56 -4.80
C PRO A 560 28.31 -6.14 -5.38
N ASP A 561 28.24 -4.89 -5.82
CA ASP A 561 27.06 -4.41 -6.53
C ASP A 561 26.94 -5.06 -7.92
N CYS A 562 25.73 -5.05 -8.47
CA CYS A 562 25.47 -5.50 -9.84
C CYS A 562 25.37 -4.30 -10.79
N SER A 563 25.59 -4.53 -12.08
CA SER A 563 25.28 -3.56 -13.14
C SER A 563 24.90 -4.27 -14.44
N GLY A 564 23.91 -3.73 -15.16
CA GLY A 564 23.42 -4.26 -16.43
C GLY A 564 23.16 -5.77 -16.38
N LYS A 565 23.81 -6.53 -17.27
CA LYS A 565 23.63 -7.99 -17.34
C LYS A 565 24.00 -8.74 -16.04
N GLN A 566 24.90 -8.21 -15.22
CA GLN A 566 25.23 -8.85 -13.93
C GLN A 566 24.04 -8.87 -12.97
N CYS A 567 23.16 -7.86 -13.06
CA CYS A 567 21.92 -7.84 -12.32
C CYS A 567 20.98 -8.96 -12.83
N ALA A 568 20.89 -9.16 -14.15
CA ALA A 568 20.10 -10.25 -14.73
C ALA A 568 20.63 -11.65 -14.39
N ASP A 569 21.95 -11.83 -14.34
CA ASP A 569 22.58 -13.12 -14.03
C ASP A 569 22.57 -13.43 -12.51
N GLY A 570 22.05 -12.50 -11.69
CA GLY A 570 21.87 -12.69 -10.25
C GLY A 570 20.89 -13.83 -9.95
N LYS A 571 21.32 -14.83 -9.19
CA LYS A 571 20.44 -15.96 -8.85
C LYS A 571 19.32 -15.52 -7.92
N LEU A 572 18.18 -16.21 -8.00
CA LEU A 572 17.15 -16.16 -6.98
C LEU A 572 17.64 -16.89 -5.71
N VAL A 573 17.35 -16.32 -4.54
CA VAL A 573 17.88 -16.74 -3.23
C VAL A 573 16.85 -16.67 -2.13
#